data_AF-A0A660SS11-F1
#
_entry.id   AF-A0A660SS11-F1
#
_cell.length_a   1.000
_cell.length_b   1.000
_cell.length_c   1.000
_cell.angle_alpha   90.00
_cell.angle_beta   90.00
_cell.angle_gamma   90.00
#
_symmetry.space_group_name_H-M   'P 1'
#
loop_
_entity.id
_entity.type
_entity.pdbx_description
1 polymer ?
#
loop_
_entity_poly.entity_id
_entity_poly.type
_entity_poly.pdbx_seq_one_letter_code
_entity_poly.pdbx_strand_id
1 'polypeptide(L)'
;MFILIFALVGIADSGALNYTVAQSDTLYGLSRHFDIPVNWIIRANSLEDETIHPGERLQIPTKGISSLEVRPGDSLSALAVEFKVDLDYLRRYNALTGDNLQIGDKINIPAPLPEGRYRVIPGDTLLDIAIRSGLSIGELRMYNSLESDMIHPGQLLTVKAPRPEGHQVKNGESLWTIARQYSLSMDELKSWNNLEKDVIHPGQLLVLFPGLSPSNAELPREPEVVLASVPVQRIENDGPPVRGEYFFSFPKKQSQPRDDYWESPDASASVDYRRSRQVLDIFKGEIASLPKIDNSLRGWHIVIDPGHGGLDPGAIVTVADGNGNPVVITEDEYAYDVSLRLYRCLYRHGASVSLTIISPDHHIRNGTDARQTFVHRKNEVYNQAAQNGNGGYRPVGTTDGLNLRKTIAGEQIGSVPLSGKQNGTLYISIHADNTPDLPEGTAVLFDGEDDAEKERSRSFASALVPYLGNGSIIHNQPLRVLEHNPADAAVLIEVRNIHYTRNAWALRSANLREQDALRIADGVVAWANSN
;
A
#
# COMPACT_ATOMS: atom_id res chain seq x y z
N MET A 1 12.41 40.88 -5.64
CA MET A 1 11.09 41.43 -6.02
C MET A 1 10.62 40.66 -7.26
N PHE A 2 9.94 39.54 -7.07
CA PHE A 2 9.34 38.77 -8.16
C PHE A 2 7.83 38.96 -8.10
N ILE A 3 7.26 39.44 -9.21
CA ILE A 3 5.87 39.87 -9.34
C ILE A 3 5.03 38.62 -9.62
N LEU A 4 4.07 38.32 -8.74
CA LEU A 4 2.97 37.39 -9.00
C LEU A 4 1.97 38.07 -9.96
N ILE A 5 1.73 37.48 -11.12
CA ILE A 5 0.64 37.89 -12.02
C ILE A 5 -0.55 36.98 -11.73
N PHE A 6 -1.61 37.54 -11.14
CA PHE A 6 -2.93 36.91 -11.05
C PHE A 6 -3.63 37.01 -12.41
N ALA A 7 -3.93 35.88 -13.04
CA ALA A 7 -4.84 35.84 -14.18
C ALA A 7 -6.29 35.67 -13.69
N LEU A 8 -7.16 36.58 -14.12
CA LEU A 8 -8.59 36.64 -13.82
C LEU A 8 -9.32 35.36 -14.28
N VAL A 9 -10.09 34.75 -13.37
CA VAL A 9 -11.05 33.67 -13.69
C VAL A 9 -12.38 34.30 -14.10
N GLY A 10 -12.75 34.15 -15.37
CA GLY A 10 -14.12 34.36 -15.83
C GLY A 10 -14.94 33.08 -15.62
N ILE A 11 -16.01 33.16 -14.83
CA ILE A 11 -16.95 32.05 -14.63
C ILE A 11 -17.92 32.02 -15.80
N ALA A 12 -17.87 30.96 -16.61
CA ALA A 12 -18.94 30.58 -17.52
C ALA A 12 -19.46 29.19 -17.10
N ASP A 13 -20.77 29.03 -17.20
CA ASP A 13 -21.64 27.99 -16.61
C ASP A 13 -21.53 26.60 -17.29
N SER A 14 -20.30 26.14 -17.51
CA SER A 14 -20.00 24.76 -17.90
C SER A 14 -19.12 24.18 -16.80
N GLY A 15 -19.47 23.02 -16.23
CA GLY A 15 -18.78 22.40 -15.08
C GLY A 15 -17.29 22.06 -15.26
N ALA A 16 -16.66 22.49 -16.35
CA ALA A 16 -15.24 22.42 -16.59
C ALA A 16 -14.58 23.80 -16.40
N LEU A 17 -13.43 23.81 -15.73
CA LEU A 17 -12.60 25.01 -15.61
C LEU A 17 -11.87 25.23 -16.94
N ASN A 18 -12.05 26.40 -17.55
CA ASN A 18 -11.28 26.83 -18.71
C ASN A 18 -9.85 27.15 -18.28
N TYR A 19 -8.89 26.39 -18.78
CA TYR A 19 -7.48 26.55 -18.47
C TYR A 19 -6.68 26.89 -19.73
N THR A 20 -5.77 27.86 -19.66
CA THR A 20 -4.86 28.17 -20.77
C THR A 20 -3.48 27.61 -20.44
N VAL A 21 -3.02 26.69 -21.26
CA VAL A 21 -1.76 25.95 -21.11
C VAL A 21 -0.58 26.94 -21.08
N ALA A 22 0.24 26.87 -20.04
CA ALA A 22 1.47 27.62 -19.85
C ALA A 22 2.68 26.93 -20.52
N GLN A 23 3.79 27.65 -20.60
CA GLN A 23 5.04 27.25 -21.28
C GLN A 23 5.64 25.91 -20.79
N SER A 24 5.21 25.38 -19.64
CA SER A 24 5.77 24.18 -19.01
C SER A 24 4.72 23.22 -18.48
N ASP A 25 3.45 23.40 -18.88
CA ASP A 25 2.40 22.50 -18.46
C ASP A 25 2.48 21.19 -19.22
N THR A 26 2.10 20.12 -18.53
CA THR A 26 1.83 18.80 -19.09
C THR A 26 0.45 18.37 -18.63
N LEU A 27 -0.23 17.49 -19.38
CA LEU A 27 -1.51 16.95 -18.91
C LEU A 27 -1.37 16.27 -17.55
N TYR A 28 -0.24 15.61 -17.29
CA TYR A 28 0.12 15.08 -15.99
C TYR A 28 0.16 16.18 -14.91
N GLY A 29 0.89 17.28 -15.13
CA GLY A 29 0.97 18.40 -14.20
C GLY A 29 -0.39 19.05 -13.92
N LEU A 30 -1.25 19.18 -14.94
CA LEU A 30 -2.62 19.69 -14.80
C LEU A 30 -3.52 18.71 -14.04
N SER A 31 -3.42 17.41 -14.33
CA SER A 31 -4.09 16.34 -13.57
C SER A 31 -3.75 16.42 -12.08
N ARG A 32 -2.48 16.64 -11.74
CA ARG A 32 -2.01 16.84 -10.36
C ARG A 32 -2.52 18.14 -9.73
N HIS A 33 -2.51 19.25 -10.48
CA HIS A 33 -2.96 20.53 -9.98
C HIS A 33 -4.46 20.54 -9.66
N PHE A 34 -5.25 19.82 -10.45
CA PHE A 34 -6.70 19.81 -10.38
C PHE A 34 -7.30 18.55 -9.74
N ASP A 35 -6.45 17.62 -9.28
CA ASP A 35 -6.84 16.34 -8.66
C ASP A 35 -7.85 15.55 -9.50
N ILE A 36 -7.57 15.44 -10.80
CA ILE A 36 -8.38 14.66 -11.75
C ILE A 36 -7.46 13.79 -12.61
N PRO A 37 -7.84 12.55 -12.96
CA PRO A 37 -7.00 11.70 -13.80
C PRO A 37 -6.68 12.31 -15.18
N VAL A 38 -5.48 12.06 -15.71
CA VAL A 38 -5.03 12.55 -17.03
C VAL A 38 -6.04 12.21 -18.14
N ASN A 39 -6.55 10.97 -18.14
CA ASN A 39 -7.54 10.53 -19.13
C ASN A 39 -8.84 11.35 -19.08
N TRP A 40 -9.20 11.97 -17.95
CA TRP A 40 -10.35 12.87 -17.90
C TRP A 40 -10.12 14.14 -18.71
N ILE A 41 -8.91 14.69 -18.66
CA ILE A 41 -8.54 15.89 -19.42
C ILE A 41 -8.49 15.55 -20.91
N ILE A 42 -7.89 14.41 -21.28
CA ILE A 42 -7.88 13.90 -22.67
C ILE A 42 -9.30 13.77 -23.21
N ARG A 43 -10.17 13.07 -22.48
CA ARG A 43 -11.55 12.79 -22.90
C ARG A 43 -12.41 14.05 -22.97
N ALA A 44 -12.26 14.97 -22.00
CA ALA A 44 -13.00 16.24 -21.99
C ALA A 44 -12.59 17.19 -23.12
N ASN A 45 -11.36 17.08 -23.62
CA ASN A 45 -10.82 17.95 -24.68
C ASN A 45 -10.72 17.27 -26.04
N SER A 46 -11.10 16.01 -26.13
CA SER A 46 -10.94 15.18 -27.32
C SER A 46 -9.51 15.14 -27.87
N LEU A 47 -8.52 15.11 -26.98
CA LEU A 47 -7.11 14.98 -27.37
C LEU A 47 -6.85 13.58 -27.95
N GLU A 48 -5.98 13.50 -28.96
CA GLU A 48 -5.56 12.23 -29.58
C GLU A 48 -4.49 11.52 -28.74
N ASP A 49 -3.66 12.29 -28.04
CA ASP A 49 -2.61 11.83 -27.14
C ASP A 49 -2.43 12.83 -25.97
N GLU A 50 -1.30 12.76 -25.26
CA GLU A 50 -1.01 13.62 -24.10
C GLU A 50 -0.37 14.97 -24.44
N THR A 51 -0.19 15.26 -25.73
CA THR A 51 0.48 16.48 -26.21
C THR A 51 -0.43 17.69 -26.04
N ILE A 52 0.09 18.73 -25.39
CA ILE A 52 -0.56 20.04 -25.26
C ILE A 52 0.44 21.15 -25.56
N HIS A 53 -0.04 22.30 -26.03
CA HIS A 53 0.83 23.41 -26.43
C HIS A 53 0.58 24.68 -25.62
N PRO A 54 1.63 25.43 -25.25
CA PRO A 54 1.46 26.72 -24.59
C PRO A 54 0.51 27.64 -25.37
N GLY A 55 -0.48 28.20 -24.67
CA GLY A 55 -1.56 29.02 -25.23
C GLY A 55 -2.82 28.25 -25.63
N GLU A 56 -2.76 26.91 -25.68
CA GLU A 56 -3.93 26.06 -25.90
C GLU A 56 -4.94 26.20 -24.75
N ARG A 57 -6.23 26.08 -25.06
CA ARG A 57 -7.31 26.16 -24.06
C ARG A 57 -7.89 24.78 -23.81
N LEU A 58 -7.76 24.31 -22.57
CA LEU A 58 -8.29 23.03 -22.11
C LEU A 58 -9.49 23.24 -21.17
N GLN A 59 -10.46 22.36 -21.29
CA GLN A 59 -11.50 22.08 -20.32
C GLN A 59 -10.94 21.13 -19.25
N ILE A 60 -10.89 21.58 -18.00
CA ILE A 60 -10.47 20.76 -16.87
C ILE A 60 -11.73 20.30 -16.11
N PRO A 61 -12.15 19.02 -16.24
CA PRO A 61 -13.43 18.53 -15.74
C PRO A 61 -13.44 18.22 -14.23
N THR A 62 -13.09 19.20 -13.38
CA THR A 62 -13.07 19.07 -11.91
C THR A 62 -14.45 18.76 -11.30
N LYS A 63 -15.53 19.04 -12.04
CA LYS A 63 -16.91 18.72 -11.61
C LYS A 63 -17.56 17.61 -12.45
N GLY A 64 -16.77 16.81 -13.15
CA GLY A 64 -17.27 15.82 -14.10
C GLY A 64 -17.22 16.32 -15.54
N ILE A 65 -17.53 15.42 -16.48
CA ILE A 65 -17.59 15.71 -17.92
C ILE A 65 -19.06 15.79 -18.33
N SER A 66 -19.45 16.93 -18.89
CA SER A 66 -20.78 17.08 -19.50
C SER A 66 -20.70 16.66 -20.95
N SER A 67 -21.59 15.76 -21.40
CA SER A 67 -21.70 15.34 -22.80
C SER A 67 -20.42 14.72 -23.39
N LEU A 68 -19.81 13.75 -22.69
CA LEU A 68 -18.77 12.89 -23.25
C LEU A 68 -19.35 12.09 -24.43
N GLU A 69 -18.72 12.18 -25.60
CA GLU A 69 -19.12 11.42 -26.79
C GLU A 69 -18.56 9.99 -26.74
N VAL A 70 -19.43 9.01 -26.94
CA VAL A 70 -19.11 7.58 -26.97
C VAL A 70 -18.34 7.24 -28.27
N ARG A 71 -17.17 6.64 -28.12
CA ARG A 71 -16.24 6.27 -29.20
C ARG A 71 -16.28 4.76 -29.50
N PRO A 72 -15.72 4.30 -30.64
CA PRO A 72 -15.59 2.86 -30.90
C PRO A 72 -14.84 2.14 -29.78
N GLY A 73 -15.46 1.10 -29.22
CA GLY A 73 -14.89 0.32 -28.10
C GLY A 73 -15.35 0.75 -26.72
N ASP A 74 -16.01 1.91 -26.58
CA ASP A 74 -16.64 2.31 -25.32
C ASP A 74 -17.83 1.40 -25.00
N SER A 75 -17.99 1.14 -23.70
CA SER A 75 -19.20 0.55 -23.11
C SER A 75 -19.47 1.24 -21.78
N LEU A 76 -20.70 1.18 -21.28
CA LEU A 76 -21.03 1.84 -20.01
C LEU A 76 -20.18 1.31 -18.85
N SER A 77 -19.85 0.01 -18.85
CA SER A 77 -18.96 -0.62 -17.87
C SER A 77 -17.50 -0.20 -18.04
N ALA A 78 -16.99 -0.10 -19.28
CA ALA A 78 -15.64 0.41 -19.53
C ALA A 78 -15.50 1.87 -19.08
N LEU A 79 -16.50 2.72 -19.36
CA LEU A 79 -16.54 4.10 -18.90
C LEU A 79 -16.64 4.18 -17.37
N ALA A 80 -17.47 3.35 -16.74
CA ALA A 80 -17.56 3.28 -15.28
C ALA A 80 -16.20 2.97 -14.64
N VAL A 81 -15.45 2.02 -15.19
CA VAL A 81 -14.09 1.69 -14.74
C VAL A 81 -13.11 2.84 -15.02
N GLU A 82 -13.11 3.38 -16.23
CA GLU A 82 -12.23 4.47 -16.68
C GLU A 82 -12.38 5.73 -15.82
N PHE A 83 -13.62 6.07 -15.48
CA PHE A 83 -13.96 7.23 -14.66
C PHE A 83 -14.08 6.91 -13.17
N LYS A 84 -13.82 5.66 -12.75
CA LYS A 84 -13.92 5.20 -11.35
C LYS A 84 -15.29 5.52 -10.71
N VAL A 85 -16.35 5.37 -11.50
CA VAL A 85 -17.74 5.59 -11.10
C VAL A 85 -18.43 4.23 -10.99
N ASP A 86 -19.29 4.05 -9.99
CA ASP A 86 -20.14 2.85 -9.92
C ASP A 86 -21.03 2.76 -11.19
N LEU A 87 -21.10 1.57 -11.80
CA LEU A 87 -21.81 1.37 -13.07
C LEU A 87 -23.31 1.69 -12.95
N ASP A 88 -23.97 1.25 -11.89
CA ASP A 88 -25.39 1.52 -11.68
C ASP A 88 -25.63 3.02 -11.46
N TYR A 89 -24.76 3.66 -10.66
CA TYR A 89 -24.80 5.09 -10.46
C TYR A 89 -24.58 5.87 -11.77
N LEU A 90 -23.60 5.50 -12.60
CA LEU A 90 -23.35 6.12 -13.89
C LEU A 90 -24.55 5.98 -14.83
N ARG A 91 -25.19 4.81 -14.85
CA ARG A 91 -26.42 4.56 -15.63
C ARG A 91 -27.54 5.52 -15.24
N ARG A 92 -27.81 5.62 -13.93
CA ARG A 92 -28.90 6.47 -13.39
C ARG A 92 -28.59 7.95 -13.49
N TYR A 93 -27.32 8.34 -13.31
CA TYR A 93 -26.86 9.72 -13.53
C TYR A 93 -27.16 10.21 -14.96
N ASN A 94 -27.20 9.29 -15.91
CA ASN A 94 -27.52 9.54 -17.31
C ASN A 94 -28.96 9.20 -17.70
N ALA A 95 -29.81 8.81 -16.74
CA ALA A 95 -31.18 8.37 -16.98
C ALA A 95 -31.30 7.25 -18.05
N LEU A 96 -30.30 6.38 -18.15
CA LEU A 96 -30.29 5.28 -19.12
C LEU A 96 -31.14 4.10 -18.62
N THR A 97 -31.88 3.47 -19.52
CA THR A 97 -32.71 2.29 -19.21
C THR A 97 -31.95 0.96 -19.32
N GLY A 98 -30.69 0.99 -19.77
CA GLY A 98 -29.81 -0.16 -19.94
C GLY A 98 -28.38 0.27 -20.26
N ASP A 99 -27.51 -0.69 -20.53
CA ASP A 99 -26.07 -0.44 -20.71
C ASP A 99 -25.65 -0.30 -22.18
N ASN A 100 -26.61 -0.35 -23.11
CA ASN A 100 -26.35 -0.29 -24.55
C ASN A 100 -26.03 1.15 -24.96
N LEU A 101 -24.78 1.38 -25.36
CA LEU A 101 -24.31 2.66 -25.88
C LEU A 101 -24.01 2.52 -27.38
N GLN A 102 -24.38 3.52 -28.16
CA GLN A 102 -24.04 3.66 -29.57
C GLN A 102 -22.91 4.67 -29.74
N ILE A 103 -22.08 4.46 -30.78
CA ILE A 103 -21.06 5.44 -31.16
C ILE A 103 -21.75 6.77 -31.46
N GLY A 104 -21.25 7.86 -30.88
CA GLY A 104 -21.83 9.19 -30.97
C GLY A 104 -22.84 9.53 -29.87
N ASP A 105 -23.23 8.57 -29.02
CA ASP A 105 -24.06 8.86 -27.85
C ASP A 105 -23.34 9.84 -26.91
N LYS A 106 -24.11 10.66 -26.19
CA LYS A 106 -23.58 11.65 -25.25
C LYS A 106 -23.88 11.23 -23.82
N ILE A 107 -22.83 10.99 -23.05
CA ILE A 107 -22.87 10.53 -21.66
C ILE A 107 -22.30 11.61 -20.74
N ASN A 108 -22.99 11.93 -19.67
CA ASN A 108 -22.47 12.76 -18.59
C ASN A 108 -21.72 11.89 -17.58
N ILE A 109 -20.47 12.26 -17.29
CA ILE A 109 -19.66 11.61 -16.26
C ILE A 109 -19.74 12.45 -14.99
N PRO A 110 -20.23 11.89 -13.86
CA PRO A 110 -20.26 12.61 -12.59
C PRO A 110 -18.85 12.85 -12.06
N ALA A 111 -18.66 13.90 -11.26
CA ALA A 111 -17.41 14.12 -10.53
C ALA A 111 -17.05 12.89 -9.64
N PRO A 112 -15.76 12.56 -9.47
CA PRO A 112 -15.36 11.50 -8.56
C PRO A 112 -15.74 11.88 -7.13
N LEU A 113 -16.14 10.90 -6.33
CA LEU A 113 -16.47 11.09 -4.92
C LEU A 113 -15.54 10.22 -4.05
N PRO A 114 -15.22 10.66 -2.82
CA PRO A 114 -14.53 9.80 -1.86
C PRO A 114 -15.31 8.50 -1.61
N GLU A 115 -14.60 7.43 -1.28
CA GLU A 115 -15.23 6.13 -1.01
C GLU A 115 -16.27 6.24 0.11
N GLY A 116 -17.44 5.60 -0.07
CA GLY A 116 -18.55 5.67 0.88
C GLY A 116 -19.35 6.97 0.80
N ARG A 117 -19.09 7.82 -0.19
CA ARG A 117 -19.90 9.00 -0.50
C ARG A 117 -20.77 8.74 -1.73
N TYR A 118 -21.97 9.30 -1.68
CA TYR A 118 -22.96 9.23 -2.75
C TYR A 118 -23.51 10.63 -3.00
N ARG A 119 -23.61 11.06 -4.26
CA ARG A 119 -24.25 12.32 -4.61
C ARG A 119 -25.67 12.02 -5.07
N VAL A 120 -26.64 12.63 -4.40
CA VAL A 120 -28.06 12.51 -4.74
C VAL A 120 -28.28 13.00 -6.17
N ILE A 121 -28.94 12.20 -7.00
CA ILE A 121 -29.30 12.55 -8.37
C ILE A 121 -30.82 12.78 -8.47
N PRO A 122 -31.31 13.48 -9.51
CA PRO A 122 -32.74 13.64 -9.73
C PRO A 122 -33.47 12.30 -9.75
N GLY A 123 -34.57 12.20 -9.00
CA GLY A 123 -35.36 10.97 -8.88
C GLY A 123 -34.92 10.01 -7.78
N ASP A 124 -33.79 10.26 -7.12
CA ASP A 124 -33.44 9.49 -5.91
C ASP A 124 -34.43 9.76 -4.77
N THR A 125 -34.79 8.69 -4.07
CA THR A 125 -35.36 8.76 -2.73
C THR A 125 -34.34 8.29 -1.70
N LEU A 126 -34.48 8.74 -0.45
CA LEU A 126 -33.60 8.29 0.63
C LEU A 126 -33.71 6.77 0.83
N LEU A 127 -34.91 6.20 0.63
CA LEU A 127 -35.16 4.76 0.67
C LEU A 127 -34.35 4.02 -0.39
N ASP A 128 -34.37 4.47 -1.64
CA ASP A 128 -33.68 3.78 -2.73
C ASP A 128 -32.17 3.83 -2.56
N ILE A 129 -31.63 4.97 -2.09
CA ILE A 129 -30.21 5.10 -1.76
C ILE A 129 -29.86 4.13 -0.62
N ALA A 130 -30.65 4.11 0.46
CA ALA A 130 -30.42 3.22 1.59
C ALA A 130 -30.40 1.75 1.15
N ILE A 131 -31.41 1.30 0.38
CA ILE A 131 -31.48 -0.07 -0.15
C ILE A 131 -30.23 -0.42 -0.97
N ARG A 132 -29.85 0.44 -1.94
CA ARG A 132 -28.67 0.19 -2.79
C ARG A 132 -27.37 0.16 -2.02
N SER A 133 -27.28 0.97 -0.98
CA SER A 133 -26.12 1.03 -0.09
C SER A 133 -26.16 -0.02 1.02
N GLY A 134 -27.20 -0.86 1.07
CA GLY A 134 -27.35 -1.91 2.07
C GLY A 134 -27.69 -1.40 3.48
N LEU A 135 -28.22 -0.19 3.60
CA LEU A 135 -28.58 0.49 4.85
C LEU A 135 -30.11 0.55 5.03
N SER A 136 -30.56 0.67 6.27
CA SER A 136 -31.92 1.16 6.56
C SER A 136 -32.01 2.67 6.36
N ILE A 137 -33.24 3.19 6.15
CA ILE A 137 -33.47 4.64 6.11
C ILE A 137 -32.95 5.31 7.39
N GLY A 138 -33.19 4.69 8.55
CA GLY A 138 -32.75 5.22 9.85
C GLY A 138 -31.23 5.37 9.95
N GLU A 139 -30.47 4.36 9.50
CA GLU A 139 -29.00 4.42 9.48
C GLU A 139 -28.50 5.47 8.50
N LEU A 140 -29.05 5.51 7.29
CA LEU A 140 -28.64 6.50 6.31
C LEU A 140 -28.94 7.94 6.79
N ARG A 141 -30.07 8.15 7.47
CA ARG A 141 -30.36 9.43 8.14
C ARG A 141 -29.37 9.75 9.22
N MET A 142 -29.09 8.78 10.09
CA MET A 142 -28.16 8.96 11.21
C MET A 142 -26.75 9.32 10.72
N TYR A 143 -26.22 8.62 9.71
CA TYR A 143 -24.89 8.89 9.15
C TYR A 143 -24.77 10.27 8.50
N ASN A 144 -25.90 10.85 8.12
CA ASN A 144 -25.98 12.13 7.42
C ASN A 144 -26.63 13.24 8.25
N SER A 145 -26.90 12.97 9.54
CA SER A 145 -27.59 13.91 10.44
C SER A 145 -28.89 14.47 9.85
N LEU A 146 -29.68 13.64 9.16
CA LEU A 146 -30.92 14.07 8.51
C LEU A 146 -32.12 14.02 9.48
N GLU A 147 -32.78 15.16 9.65
CA GLU A 147 -33.99 15.29 10.48
C GLU A 147 -35.25 14.67 9.84
N SER A 148 -35.24 14.46 8.52
CA SER A 148 -36.33 13.82 7.76
C SER A 148 -35.77 12.99 6.59
N ASP A 149 -36.66 12.35 5.82
CA ASP A 149 -36.29 11.61 4.61
C ASP A 149 -36.04 12.53 3.40
N MET A 150 -36.17 13.85 3.58
CA MET A 150 -35.97 14.83 2.53
C MET A 150 -34.49 14.93 2.16
N ILE A 151 -34.22 14.72 0.87
CA ILE A 151 -32.92 14.90 0.24
C ILE A 151 -33.06 15.73 -1.02
N HIS A 152 -31.99 16.41 -1.41
CA HIS A 152 -31.98 17.30 -2.58
C HIS A 152 -30.96 16.84 -3.61
N PRO A 153 -31.27 16.90 -4.93
CA PRO A 153 -30.28 16.65 -5.97
C PRO A 153 -29.00 17.47 -5.76
N GLY A 154 -27.86 16.81 -5.91
CA GLY A 154 -26.54 17.38 -5.64
C GLY A 154 -26.04 17.22 -4.20
N GLN A 155 -26.91 16.90 -3.23
CA GLN A 155 -26.54 16.65 -1.83
C GLN A 155 -25.59 15.45 -1.74
N LEU A 156 -24.56 15.56 -0.89
CA LEU A 156 -23.65 14.46 -0.62
C LEU A 156 -24.08 13.70 0.62
N LEU A 157 -24.27 12.39 0.49
CA LEU A 157 -24.57 11.47 1.56
C LEU A 157 -23.39 10.53 1.83
N THR A 158 -23.13 10.25 3.10
CA THR A 158 -22.33 9.14 3.60
C THR A 158 -23.20 7.89 3.58
N VAL A 159 -22.86 6.94 2.72
CA VAL A 159 -23.63 5.71 2.44
C VAL A 159 -22.92 4.43 2.91
N LYS A 160 -21.90 4.58 3.75
CA LYS A 160 -21.27 3.50 4.50
C LYS A 160 -21.23 3.90 5.97
N ALA A 161 -21.32 2.92 6.87
CA ALA A 161 -21.21 3.21 8.28
C ALA A 161 -19.88 3.92 8.59
N PRO A 162 -19.89 5.04 9.33
CA PRO A 162 -18.67 5.52 9.95
C PRO A 162 -18.17 4.39 10.86
N ARG A 163 -16.94 3.95 10.61
CA ARG A 163 -16.35 2.79 11.29
C ARG A 163 -15.50 3.29 12.47
N PRO A 164 -15.97 3.19 13.72
CA PRO A 164 -15.17 3.51 14.90
C PRO A 164 -14.10 2.44 15.13
N GLU A 165 -13.08 2.74 15.94
CA GLU A 165 -11.98 1.81 16.24
C GLU A 165 -12.47 0.49 16.88
N GLY A 166 -13.51 0.58 17.71
CA GLY A 166 -14.19 -0.57 18.29
C GLY A 166 -15.70 -0.39 18.40
N HIS A 167 -16.39 -1.50 18.60
CA HIS A 167 -17.82 -1.60 18.78
C HIS A 167 -18.13 -2.52 19.96
N GLN A 168 -18.84 -1.99 20.95
CA GLN A 168 -19.32 -2.78 22.07
C GLN A 168 -20.60 -3.51 21.67
N VAL A 169 -20.54 -4.84 21.65
CA VAL A 169 -21.66 -5.73 21.33
C VAL A 169 -22.82 -5.43 22.24
N LYS A 170 -23.98 -5.12 21.67
CA LYS A 170 -25.23 -4.86 22.36
C LYS A 170 -26.06 -6.13 22.47
N ASN A 171 -27.03 -6.12 23.38
CA ASN A 171 -27.98 -7.22 23.51
C ASN A 171 -28.71 -7.47 22.18
N GLY A 172 -28.60 -8.68 21.65
CA GLY A 172 -29.25 -9.10 20.40
C GLY A 172 -28.41 -8.96 19.13
N GLU A 173 -27.19 -8.42 19.21
CA GLU A 173 -26.28 -8.39 18.06
C GLU A 173 -25.53 -9.72 17.88
N SER A 174 -25.19 -10.01 16.63
CA SER A 174 -24.35 -11.13 16.22
C SER A 174 -23.15 -10.62 15.44
N LEU A 175 -22.13 -11.47 15.32
CA LEU A 175 -20.93 -11.15 14.55
C LEU A 175 -21.28 -10.80 13.09
N TRP A 176 -22.26 -11.49 12.51
CA TRP A 176 -22.77 -11.22 11.17
C TRP A 176 -23.43 -9.84 11.08
N THR A 177 -24.29 -9.47 12.04
CA THR A 177 -24.97 -8.16 12.01
C THR A 177 -23.98 -7.02 12.18
N ILE A 178 -22.95 -7.18 13.02
CA ILE A 178 -21.90 -6.17 13.24
C ILE A 178 -20.97 -6.06 12.04
N ALA A 179 -20.50 -7.19 11.50
CA ALA A 179 -19.65 -7.21 10.31
C ALA A 179 -20.37 -6.52 9.13
N ARG A 180 -21.65 -6.85 8.92
CA ARG A 180 -22.48 -6.22 7.90
C ARG A 180 -22.66 -4.72 8.13
N GLN A 181 -22.92 -4.29 9.36
CA GLN A 181 -23.05 -2.88 9.71
C GLN A 181 -21.81 -2.07 9.30
N TYR A 182 -20.62 -2.61 9.51
CA TYR A 182 -19.36 -1.91 9.23
C TYR A 182 -18.71 -2.27 7.88
N SER A 183 -19.44 -2.96 7.00
CA SER A 183 -18.94 -3.43 5.70
C SER A 183 -17.65 -4.25 5.81
N LEU A 184 -17.58 -5.11 6.84
CA LEU A 184 -16.52 -6.07 7.07
C LEU A 184 -17.00 -7.47 6.69
N SER A 185 -16.08 -8.33 6.28
CA SER A 185 -16.35 -9.77 6.31
C SER A 185 -16.36 -10.27 7.75
N MET A 186 -17.10 -11.35 8.00
CA MET A 186 -17.06 -12.02 9.30
C MET A 186 -15.65 -12.54 9.61
N ASP A 187 -14.92 -12.97 8.59
CA ASP A 187 -13.56 -13.48 8.75
C ASP A 187 -12.58 -12.39 9.14
N GLU A 188 -12.69 -11.19 8.58
CA GLU A 188 -11.95 -10.01 9.05
C GLU A 188 -12.30 -9.68 10.50
N LEU A 189 -13.58 -9.59 10.84
CA LEU A 189 -14.00 -9.25 12.19
C LEU A 189 -13.56 -10.32 13.21
N LYS A 190 -13.57 -11.60 12.85
CA LYS A 190 -13.06 -12.69 13.68
C LYS A 190 -11.56 -12.65 13.84
N SER A 191 -10.87 -12.49 12.71
CA SER A 191 -9.41 -12.39 12.64
C SER A 191 -8.90 -11.30 13.57
N TRP A 192 -9.48 -10.09 13.49
CA TRP A 192 -8.99 -8.95 14.26
C TRP A 192 -9.34 -9.05 15.75
N ASN A 193 -10.40 -9.79 16.10
CA ASN A 193 -10.86 -9.97 17.47
C ASN A 193 -10.44 -11.29 18.11
N ASN A 194 -9.60 -12.07 17.43
CA ASN A 194 -9.19 -13.41 17.85
C ASN A 194 -10.37 -14.33 18.19
N LEU A 195 -11.44 -14.27 17.38
CA LEU A 195 -12.63 -15.09 17.58
C LEU A 195 -12.50 -16.40 16.81
N GLU A 196 -12.35 -17.51 17.53
CA GLU A 196 -12.33 -18.85 16.92
C GLU A 196 -13.71 -19.29 16.41
N LYS A 197 -14.77 -18.73 16.99
CA LYS A 197 -16.17 -19.06 16.72
C LYS A 197 -16.95 -17.77 16.47
N ASP A 198 -18.13 -17.91 15.89
CA ASP A 198 -19.00 -16.76 15.58
C ASP A 198 -19.75 -16.23 16.81
N VAL A 199 -19.49 -16.82 17.99
CA VAL A 199 -20.14 -16.48 19.26
C VAL A 199 -19.50 -15.21 19.82
N ILE A 200 -20.35 -14.22 20.06
CA ILE A 200 -20.02 -12.96 20.74
C ILE A 200 -21.02 -12.71 21.88
N HIS A 201 -20.62 -11.94 22.88
CA HIS A 201 -21.44 -11.69 24.07
C HIS A 201 -21.77 -10.20 24.24
N PRO A 202 -22.98 -9.84 24.70
CA PRO A 202 -23.29 -8.46 25.07
C PRO A 202 -22.25 -7.87 26.04
N GLY A 203 -21.82 -6.65 25.78
CA GLY A 203 -20.74 -5.96 26.50
C GLY A 203 -19.33 -6.23 25.98
N GLN A 204 -19.14 -7.24 25.11
CA GLN A 204 -17.85 -7.55 24.48
C GLN A 204 -17.44 -6.41 23.54
N LEU A 205 -16.18 -5.97 23.63
CA LEU A 205 -15.65 -4.98 22.69
C LEU A 205 -15.04 -5.69 21.49
N LEU A 206 -15.54 -5.39 20.31
CA LEU A 206 -14.96 -5.84 19.05
C LEU A 206 -14.19 -4.70 18.38
N VAL A 207 -12.94 -4.93 18.02
CA VAL A 207 -12.16 -4.04 17.15
C VAL A 207 -12.64 -4.14 15.71
N LEU A 208 -12.73 -3.01 15.03
CA LEU A 208 -13.21 -2.93 13.65
C LEU A 208 -12.11 -2.56 12.65
N PHE A 209 -10.86 -2.62 13.11
CA PHE A 209 -9.67 -2.43 12.31
C PHE A 209 -8.63 -3.50 12.65
N PRO A 210 -7.82 -3.93 11.66
CA PRO A 210 -6.74 -4.87 11.91
C PRO A 210 -5.68 -4.23 12.84
N GLY A 211 -5.10 -5.03 13.73
CA GLY A 211 -3.98 -4.63 14.61
C GLY A 211 -4.35 -3.82 15.85
N LEU A 212 -5.63 -3.52 16.06
CA LEU A 212 -6.12 -3.02 17.34
C LEU A 212 -6.37 -4.21 18.29
N SER A 213 -6.08 -4.03 19.57
CA SER A 213 -6.50 -4.96 20.62
C SER A 213 -7.76 -4.44 21.29
N PRO A 214 -8.69 -5.29 21.76
CA PRO A 214 -9.81 -4.87 22.61
C PRO A 214 -9.36 -4.11 23.87
N SER A 215 -8.11 -4.26 24.30
CA SER A 215 -7.51 -3.48 25.40
C SER A 215 -7.05 -2.07 25.00
N ASN A 216 -6.86 -1.84 23.71
CA ASN A 216 -6.31 -0.59 23.15
C ASN A 216 -7.35 0.20 22.34
N ALA A 217 -8.46 -0.43 21.96
CA ALA A 217 -9.60 0.25 21.38
C ALA A 217 -10.35 0.97 22.51
N GLU A 218 -10.30 2.30 22.54
CA GLU A 218 -11.28 3.05 23.30
C GLU A 218 -12.63 2.99 22.57
N LEU A 219 -13.72 2.86 23.34
CA LEU A 219 -15.07 3.07 22.80
C LEU A 219 -15.09 4.42 22.08
N PRO A 220 -15.84 4.58 20.97
CA PRO A 220 -16.11 5.90 20.45
C PRO A 220 -16.72 6.74 21.57
N ARG A 221 -15.92 7.62 22.17
CA ARG A 221 -16.43 8.61 23.12
C ARG A 221 -17.28 9.53 22.27
N GLU A 222 -18.58 9.58 22.55
CA GLU A 222 -19.39 10.70 22.08
C GLU A 222 -18.65 11.99 22.44
N PRO A 223 -18.64 13.00 21.55
CA PRO A 223 -17.78 14.15 21.73
C PRO A 223 -18.17 14.91 22.99
N GLU A 224 -17.40 14.72 24.06
CA GLU A 224 -17.45 15.60 25.22
C GLU A 224 -16.67 16.87 24.87
N VAL A 225 -17.42 17.94 24.64
CA VAL A 225 -16.89 19.29 24.46
C VAL A 225 -16.37 19.78 25.82
N VAL A 226 -15.05 19.77 26.09
CA VAL A 226 -14.38 20.77 26.96
C VAL A 226 -12.88 20.91 26.65
N LEU A 227 -12.41 22.17 26.69
CA LEU A 227 -11.09 22.74 26.42
C LEU A 227 -10.00 22.44 27.48
N ALA A 228 -8.73 22.45 27.00
CA ALA A 228 -7.47 22.83 27.65
C ALA A 228 -6.82 21.94 28.75
N SER A 229 -5.57 21.48 28.50
CA SER A 229 -4.31 21.84 29.21
C SER A 229 -3.26 20.70 29.15
N VAL A 230 -2.02 21.03 28.77
CA VAL A 230 -0.81 20.18 28.91
C VAL A 230 -0.23 20.35 30.33
N PRO A 231 0.33 19.30 30.98
CA PRO A 231 1.79 19.23 31.08
C PRO A 231 2.38 17.81 30.91
N VAL A 232 3.57 17.78 30.32
CA VAL A 232 4.45 16.61 30.17
C VAL A 232 5.11 16.23 31.51
N GLN A 233 5.24 14.94 31.81
CA GLN A 233 6.22 14.44 32.77
C GLN A 233 7.06 13.29 32.18
N ARG A 234 8.39 13.47 32.28
CA ARG A 234 9.47 12.47 32.11
C ARG A 234 9.42 11.44 33.24
N ILE A 235 9.84 10.20 32.96
CA ILE A 235 10.47 9.32 33.96
C ILE A 235 11.66 8.57 33.34
N GLU A 236 12.82 8.70 33.99
CA GLU A 236 14.03 7.86 33.89
C GLU A 236 13.91 6.67 34.88
N ASN A 237 14.38 5.47 34.52
CA ASN A 237 15.11 4.47 35.35
C ASN A 237 14.90 2.99 34.94
N ASP A 238 15.99 2.35 34.50
CA ASP A 238 16.65 1.15 35.06
C ASP A 238 15.85 -0.15 35.33
N GLY A 239 15.21 -0.70 34.30
CA GLY A 239 14.86 -2.13 34.22
C GLY A 239 15.47 -2.79 32.98
N PRO A 240 15.58 -4.14 32.90
CA PRO A 240 15.86 -4.78 31.62
C PRO A 240 14.80 -4.31 30.60
N PRO A 241 15.19 -3.93 29.38
CA PRO A 241 14.33 -3.18 28.48
C PRO A 241 13.01 -3.94 28.29
N VAL A 242 11.89 -3.22 28.49
CA VAL A 242 10.59 -3.66 28.00
C VAL A 242 10.79 -4.08 26.54
N ARG A 243 10.46 -5.33 26.18
CA ARG A 243 10.60 -5.86 24.82
C ARG A 243 9.78 -4.99 23.86
N GLY A 244 10.41 -3.96 23.30
CA GLY A 244 9.92 -3.16 22.20
C GLY A 244 10.39 -3.73 20.87
N GLU A 245 10.15 -3.00 19.79
CA GLU A 245 10.50 -3.36 18.40
C GLU A 245 12.00 -3.51 18.13
N TYR A 246 12.85 -3.08 19.09
CA TYR A 246 14.29 -2.97 18.92
C TYR A 246 15.10 -3.83 19.92
N PHE A 247 16.27 -4.33 19.49
CA PHE A 247 17.12 -5.28 20.22
C PHE A 247 18.37 -4.62 20.83
N PHE A 248 19.40 -4.34 20.02
CA PHE A 248 20.73 -3.94 20.51
C PHE A 248 20.94 -2.43 20.57
N SER A 249 20.18 -1.66 19.81
CA SER A 249 20.21 -0.20 19.83
C SER A 249 18.85 0.36 19.44
N PHE A 250 18.59 1.60 19.82
CA PHE A 250 17.34 2.29 19.53
C PHE A 250 17.65 3.55 18.72
N PRO A 251 16.75 3.98 17.82
CA PRO A 251 16.89 5.27 17.18
C PRO A 251 16.80 6.39 18.23
N LYS A 252 17.60 7.45 18.06
CA LYS A 252 17.58 8.68 18.89
C LYS A 252 16.28 9.46 18.69
N LYS A 253 15.62 9.28 17.55
CA LYS A 253 14.27 9.80 17.27
C LYS A 253 13.24 8.68 17.26
N GLN A 254 12.06 8.95 17.81
CA GLN A 254 10.94 8.02 17.73
C GLN A 254 10.40 7.86 16.30
N SER A 255 10.67 8.83 15.42
CA SER A 255 10.22 8.82 14.02
C SER A 255 11.16 9.59 13.13
N GLN A 256 11.16 9.28 11.83
CA GLN A 256 11.94 9.99 10.82
C GLN A 256 11.46 11.45 10.78
N PRO A 257 12.27 12.42 11.22
CA PRO A 257 11.79 13.78 11.45
C PRO A 257 11.77 14.64 10.18
N ARG A 258 12.62 14.32 9.20
CA ARG A 258 12.81 15.03 7.93
C ARG A 258 13.52 14.11 6.94
N ASP A 259 13.49 14.44 5.66
CA ASP A 259 14.03 13.62 4.58
C ASP A 259 15.56 13.47 4.60
N ASP A 260 16.29 14.52 5.02
CA ASP A 260 17.75 14.52 5.11
C ASP A 260 18.30 14.00 6.46
N TYR A 261 17.44 13.51 7.35
CA TYR A 261 17.86 12.98 8.65
C TYR A 261 18.28 11.52 8.54
N TRP A 262 19.36 11.19 9.23
CA TRP A 262 19.82 9.82 9.38
C TRP A 262 20.62 9.71 10.67
N GLU A 263 20.75 8.49 11.16
CA GLU A 263 21.57 8.20 12.33
C GLU A 263 22.78 7.37 11.93
N SER A 264 23.96 7.72 12.48
CA SER A 264 25.14 6.87 12.31
C SER A 264 24.95 5.55 13.06
N PRO A 265 25.52 4.45 12.56
CA PRO A 265 25.59 3.21 13.32
C PRO A 265 26.36 3.41 14.62
N ASP A 266 25.91 2.76 15.70
CA ASP A 266 26.57 2.84 17.01
C ASP A 266 27.83 1.98 17.08
N ALA A 267 28.08 1.15 16.06
CA ALA A 267 29.21 0.24 15.99
C ALA A 267 29.73 0.02 14.56
N SER A 268 30.86 -0.69 14.45
CA SER A 268 31.43 -1.08 13.16
C SER A 268 30.56 -2.14 12.48
N ALA A 269 30.66 -2.24 11.14
CA ALA A 269 29.95 -3.25 10.36
C ALA A 269 30.20 -4.68 10.86
N SER A 270 31.41 -4.97 11.37
CA SER A 270 31.73 -6.30 11.93
C SER A 270 30.97 -6.61 13.22
N VAL A 271 30.77 -5.60 14.08
CA VAL A 271 29.99 -5.74 15.31
C VAL A 271 28.51 -5.88 14.98
N ASP A 272 28.00 -5.02 14.09
CA ASP A 272 26.60 -5.06 13.68
C ASP A 272 26.28 -6.35 12.93
N TYR A 273 27.20 -6.91 12.12
CA TYR A 273 27.00 -8.23 11.52
C TYR A 273 26.82 -9.33 12.57
N ARG A 274 27.67 -9.38 13.60
CA ARG A 274 27.51 -10.38 14.68
C ARG A 274 26.19 -10.23 15.42
N ARG A 275 25.77 -8.99 15.71
CA ARG A 275 24.47 -8.68 16.33
C ARG A 275 23.31 -9.08 15.43
N SER A 276 23.37 -8.71 14.16
CA SER A 276 22.36 -9.03 13.15
C SER A 276 22.19 -10.53 12.97
N ARG A 277 23.29 -11.30 13.05
CA ARG A 277 23.23 -12.76 13.05
C ARG A 277 22.48 -13.30 14.27
N GLN A 278 22.70 -12.74 15.45
CA GLN A 278 21.95 -13.12 16.66
C GLN A 278 20.46 -12.79 16.53
N VAL A 279 20.10 -11.60 16.04
CA VAL A 279 18.70 -11.21 15.79
C VAL A 279 18.06 -12.14 14.75
N LEU A 280 18.75 -12.44 13.65
CA LEU A 280 18.27 -13.36 12.63
C LEU A 280 18.10 -14.79 13.16
N ASP A 281 19.01 -15.28 13.98
CA ASP A 281 18.92 -16.63 14.56
C ASP A 281 17.75 -16.72 15.56
N ILE A 282 17.49 -15.66 16.34
CA ILE A 282 16.28 -15.54 17.20
C ILE A 282 15.02 -15.60 16.33
N PHE A 283 14.94 -14.76 15.30
CA PHE A 283 13.82 -14.72 14.37
C PHE A 283 13.55 -16.09 13.71
N LYS A 284 14.61 -16.77 13.25
CA LYS A 284 14.51 -18.12 12.69
C LYS A 284 14.02 -19.14 13.70
N GLY A 285 14.49 -19.06 14.95
CA GLY A 285 14.02 -19.91 16.05
C GLY A 285 12.54 -19.72 16.34
N GLU A 286 12.08 -18.46 16.38
CA GLU A 286 10.66 -18.12 16.55
C GLU A 286 9.82 -18.69 15.41
N ILE A 287 10.22 -18.48 14.15
CA ILE A 287 9.46 -19.00 13.00
C ILE A 287 9.47 -20.54 12.98
N ALA A 288 10.60 -21.18 13.31
CA ALA A 288 10.68 -22.64 13.37
C ALA A 288 9.76 -23.24 14.44
N SER A 289 9.40 -22.48 15.47
CA SER A 289 8.43 -22.88 16.48
C SER A 289 6.97 -22.72 16.04
N LEU A 290 6.71 -21.96 14.96
CA LEU A 290 5.36 -21.79 14.42
C LEU A 290 4.92 -23.02 13.61
N PRO A 291 3.62 -23.36 13.63
CA PRO A 291 3.10 -24.41 12.77
C PRO A 291 3.28 -24.03 11.30
N LYS A 292 3.75 -24.99 10.50
CA LYS A 292 3.71 -24.92 9.04
C LYS A 292 2.24 -24.79 8.59
N ILE A 293 1.99 -23.98 7.57
CA ILE A 293 0.69 -23.88 6.91
C ILE A 293 0.49 -25.13 6.05
N ASP A 294 1.48 -25.42 5.20
CA ASP A 294 1.55 -26.61 4.38
C ASP A 294 3.02 -26.86 3.96
N ASN A 295 3.23 -27.75 2.98
CA ASN A 295 4.55 -28.06 2.42
C ASN A 295 4.63 -27.77 0.92
N SER A 296 3.80 -26.86 0.40
CA SER A 296 3.73 -26.55 -1.04
C SER A 296 5.06 -26.03 -1.60
N LEU A 297 5.89 -25.40 -0.76
CA LEU A 297 7.22 -24.92 -1.11
C LEU A 297 8.35 -25.84 -0.64
N ARG A 298 8.05 -27.08 -0.19
CA ARG A 298 9.10 -28.02 0.22
C ARG A 298 10.01 -28.35 -0.97
N GLY A 299 11.31 -28.17 -0.79
CA GLY A 299 12.31 -28.42 -1.83
C GLY A 299 12.62 -27.20 -2.70
N TRP A 300 12.01 -26.06 -2.42
CA TRP A 300 12.38 -24.76 -2.99
C TRP A 300 13.31 -24.00 -2.04
N HIS A 301 14.34 -23.35 -2.60
CA HIS A 301 15.11 -22.34 -1.88
C HIS A 301 14.83 -20.94 -2.40
N ILE A 302 14.47 -20.02 -1.51
CA ILE A 302 14.10 -18.66 -1.89
C ILE A 302 15.04 -17.69 -1.18
N VAL A 303 15.75 -16.89 -1.97
CA VAL A 303 16.56 -15.78 -1.49
C VAL A 303 15.70 -14.52 -1.54
N ILE A 304 15.52 -13.87 -0.40
CA ILE A 304 14.86 -12.57 -0.32
C ILE A 304 15.94 -11.49 -0.20
N ASP A 305 15.85 -10.46 -1.02
CA ASP A 305 16.71 -9.29 -0.95
C ASP A 305 15.91 -8.08 -0.44
N PRO A 306 16.09 -7.68 0.82
CA PRO A 306 15.60 -6.38 1.26
C PRO A 306 16.24 -5.27 0.44
N GLY A 307 15.44 -4.51 -0.31
CA GLY A 307 15.92 -3.36 -1.07
C GLY A 307 16.64 -2.35 -0.18
N HIS A 308 17.65 -1.69 -0.73
CA HIS A 308 18.38 -0.62 -0.03
C HIS A 308 19.00 -1.07 1.32
N GLY A 309 18.98 -0.21 2.33
CA GLY A 309 19.58 -0.44 3.65
C GLY A 309 21.00 0.10 3.76
N GLY A 310 21.53 0.15 4.98
CA GLY A 310 22.89 0.62 5.22
C GLY A 310 23.04 2.07 4.76
N LEU A 311 23.96 2.37 3.84
CA LEU A 311 24.19 3.74 3.39
C LEU A 311 23.13 4.23 2.39
N ASP A 312 22.25 3.35 1.94
CA ASP A 312 21.23 3.62 0.93
C ASP A 312 19.85 3.58 1.58
N PRO A 313 19.16 4.73 1.75
CA PRO A 313 17.81 4.78 2.31
C PRO A 313 16.72 4.35 1.32
N GLY A 314 17.04 4.25 0.04
CA GLY A 314 16.04 4.18 -1.03
C GLY A 314 15.22 5.46 -1.15
N ALA A 315 13.98 5.33 -1.58
CA ALA A 315 13.05 6.43 -1.70
C ALA A 315 12.68 7.01 -0.33
N ILE A 316 12.66 8.34 -0.26
CA ILE A 316 12.20 9.08 0.91
C ILE A 316 11.04 9.97 0.49
N VAL A 317 9.90 9.82 1.16
CA VAL A 317 8.71 10.62 0.87
C VAL A 317 8.19 11.30 2.13
N THR A 318 7.67 12.52 1.95
CA THR A 318 6.95 13.24 3.00
C THR A 318 5.47 13.29 2.62
N VAL A 319 4.62 12.77 3.50
CA VAL A 319 3.17 12.77 3.34
C VAL A 319 2.49 13.41 4.55
N ALA A 320 1.29 13.94 4.39
CA ALA A 320 0.51 14.43 5.53
C ALA A 320 -0.08 13.25 6.33
N ASP A 321 -0.19 13.40 7.66
CA ASP A 321 -1.02 12.56 8.53
C ASP A 321 -2.51 12.96 8.45
N GLY A 322 -3.39 12.24 9.15
CA GLY A 322 -4.83 12.54 9.18
C GLY A 322 -5.21 13.90 9.76
N ASN A 323 -4.24 14.63 10.32
CA ASN A 323 -4.36 15.97 10.87
C ASN A 323 -3.59 17.02 10.05
N GLY A 324 -3.05 16.65 8.88
CA GLY A 324 -2.29 17.53 8.00
C GLY A 324 -0.82 17.74 8.35
N ASN A 325 -0.29 17.05 9.37
CA ASN A 325 1.12 17.18 9.79
C ASN A 325 2.03 16.34 8.90
N PRO A 326 3.25 16.80 8.57
CA PRO A 326 4.17 16.03 7.76
C PRO A 326 4.67 14.78 8.49
N VAL A 327 4.76 13.68 7.76
CA VAL A 327 5.31 12.40 8.17
C VAL A 327 6.26 11.91 7.09
N VAL A 328 7.48 11.54 7.49
CA VAL A 328 8.53 11.10 6.57
C VAL A 328 8.72 9.60 6.63
N ILE A 329 8.82 8.97 5.46
CA ILE A 329 8.95 7.53 5.27
C ILE A 329 10.24 7.29 4.48
N THR A 330 11.05 6.35 4.96
CA THR A 330 12.28 5.90 4.30
C THR A 330 12.09 4.46 3.87
N GLU A 331 12.28 4.16 2.58
CA GLU A 331 11.95 2.87 1.97
C GLU A 331 12.64 1.67 2.63
N ASP A 332 13.95 1.75 2.81
CA ASP A 332 14.82 0.66 3.29
C ASP A 332 14.27 -0.06 4.52
N GLU A 333 13.85 0.72 5.51
CA GLU A 333 13.34 0.25 6.78
C GLU A 333 12.04 -0.58 6.60
N TYR A 334 11.16 -0.18 5.68
CA TYR A 334 9.92 -0.91 5.41
C TYR A 334 10.13 -2.08 4.45
N ALA A 335 11.01 -1.94 3.46
CA ALA A 335 11.42 -3.02 2.58
C ALA A 335 11.99 -4.21 3.38
N TYR A 336 12.81 -3.91 4.40
CA TYR A 336 13.33 -4.91 5.33
C TYR A 336 12.23 -5.58 6.16
N ASP A 337 11.28 -4.80 6.68
CA ASP A 337 10.17 -5.36 7.45
C ASP A 337 9.27 -6.30 6.60
N VAL A 338 8.89 -5.88 5.38
CA VAL A 338 8.12 -6.72 4.46
C VAL A 338 8.91 -8.00 4.09
N SER A 339 10.22 -7.90 3.89
CA SER A 339 11.09 -9.04 3.61
C SER A 339 11.06 -10.10 4.72
N LEU A 340 11.04 -9.68 5.99
CA LEU A 340 10.93 -10.61 7.11
C LEU A 340 9.54 -11.23 7.22
N ARG A 341 8.49 -10.46 6.97
CA ARG A 341 7.13 -11.01 6.90
C ARG A 341 7.00 -12.05 5.79
N LEU A 342 7.56 -11.77 4.62
CA LEU A 342 7.61 -12.70 3.49
C LEU A 342 8.43 -13.95 3.84
N TYR A 343 9.59 -13.79 4.49
CA TYR A 343 10.41 -14.90 4.99
C TYR A 343 9.57 -15.85 5.83
N ARG A 344 8.83 -15.31 6.81
CA ARG A 344 7.96 -16.09 7.69
C ARG A 344 6.89 -16.84 6.89
N CYS A 345 6.24 -16.18 5.94
CA CYS A 345 5.19 -16.78 5.11
C CYS A 345 5.74 -17.96 4.29
N LEU A 346 6.80 -17.73 3.51
CA LEU A 346 7.41 -18.75 2.65
C LEU A 346 7.96 -19.94 3.45
N TYR A 347 8.62 -19.66 4.58
CA TYR A 347 9.09 -20.72 5.47
C TYR A 347 7.93 -21.57 5.98
N ARG A 348 6.77 -20.96 6.30
CA ARG A 348 5.60 -21.70 6.78
C ARG A 348 4.93 -22.56 5.71
N HIS A 349 5.15 -22.29 4.43
CA HIS A 349 4.79 -23.18 3.32
C HIS A 349 5.86 -24.24 3.00
N GLY A 350 6.93 -24.33 3.80
CA GLY A 350 7.94 -25.39 3.68
C GLY A 350 9.20 -25.00 2.90
N ALA A 351 9.33 -23.75 2.44
CA ALA A 351 10.53 -23.29 1.75
C ALA A 351 11.76 -23.25 2.67
N SER A 352 12.93 -23.46 2.09
CA SER A 352 14.19 -22.99 2.65
C SER A 352 14.34 -21.51 2.28
N VAL A 353 14.59 -20.61 3.23
CA VAL A 353 14.63 -19.15 2.94
C VAL A 353 15.89 -18.51 3.49
N SER A 354 16.49 -17.61 2.71
CA SER A 354 17.67 -16.80 3.08
C SER A 354 17.45 -15.31 2.79
N LEU A 355 18.31 -14.47 3.38
CA LEU A 355 18.29 -13.01 3.20
C LEU A 355 19.66 -12.53 2.70
N THR A 356 19.71 -11.52 1.84
CA THR A 356 20.97 -10.87 1.42
C THR A 356 21.45 -9.80 2.42
N ILE A 357 20.52 -9.17 3.14
CA ILE A 357 20.77 -8.10 4.13
C ILE A 357 20.15 -8.48 5.47
N ILE A 358 20.81 -8.07 6.56
CA ILE A 358 20.35 -8.27 7.93
C ILE A 358 20.54 -7.00 8.77
N SER A 359 19.67 -6.81 9.77
CA SER A 359 19.66 -5.66 10.67
C SER A 359 20.07 -6.05 12.10
N PRO A 360 20.85 -5.22 12.82
CA PRO A 360 21.29 -5.50 14.18
C PRO A 360 20.29 -5.03 15.22
N ASP A 361 19.30 -4.22 14.89
CA ASP A 361 18.43 -3.61 15.90
C ASP A 361 16.98 -4.03 15.79
N HIS A 362 16.52 -4.68 14.72
CA HIS A 362 15.16 -5.22 14.68
C HIS A 362 15.01 -6.44 13.76
N HIS A 363 13.91 -7.14 13.98
CA HIS A 363 13.31 -8.04 12.99
C HIS A 363 11.99 -7.46 12.49
N ILE A 364 10.83 -8.08 12.77
CA ILE A 364 9.50 -7.55 12.43
C ILE A 364 9.11 -6.41 13.39
N ARG A 365 8.58 -5.32 12.84
CA ARG A 365 8.10 -4.12 13.52
C ARG A 365 6.62 -3.89 13.21
N ASN A 366 5.86 -3.50 14.24
CA ASN A 366 4.41 -3.29 14.17
C ASN A 366 3.97 -1.82 14.12
N GLY A 367 4.84 -0.89 14.53
CA GLY A 367 4.48 0.47 14.90
C GLY A 367 3.67 0.52 16.20
N THR A 368 3.86 1.56 17.00
CA THR A 368 3.11 1.83 18.23
C THR A 368 1.97 2.80 17.98
N ASP A 369 2.06 3.68 16.98
CA ASP A 369 1.00 4.61 16.59
C ASP A 369 1.08 5.06 15.11
N ALA A 370 0.02 5.76 14.65
CA ALA A 370 -0.14 6.23 13.28
C ALA A 370 0.75 7.42 12.88
N ARG A 371 1.66 7.88 13.74
CA ARG A 371 2.69 8.89 13.46
C ARG A 371 4.10 8.32 13.51
N GLN A 372 4.29 7.18 14.15
CA GLN A 372 5.57 6.49 14.15
C GLN A 372 5.97 6.15 12.71
N THR A 373 7.22 6.48 12.39
CA THR A 373 7.92 5.98 11.20
C THR A 373 9.30 5.48 11.58
N PHE A 374 9.87 4.61 10.76
CA PHE A 374 11.20 4.08 11.02
C PHE A 374 12.27 5.08 10.59
N VAL A 375 13.26 5.26 11.45
CA VAL A 375 14.39 6.16 11.22
C VAL A 375 15.45 5.42 10.43
N HIS A 376 15.99 6.03 9.37
CA HIS A 376 17.13 5.48 8.65
C HIS A 376 18.39 5.45 9.52
N ARG A 377 18.78 4.25 9.99
CA ARG A 377 19.84 4.02 10.99
C ARG A 377 21.23 3.72 10.41
N LYS A 378 21.29 3.47 9.09
CA LYS A 378 22.49 3.03 8.35
C LYS A 378 23.20 1.79 8.90
N ASN A 379 22.53 1.02 9.76
CA ASN A 379 23.17 0.00 10.59
C ASN A 379 23.00 -1.42 10.01
N GLU A 380 22.20 -1.59 8.97
CA GLU A 380 22.11 -2.84 8.23
C GLU A 380 23.44 -3.19 7.59
N VAL A 381 23.61 -4.50 7.40
CA VAL A 381 24.81 -5.09 6.84
C VAL A 381 24.46 -6.19 5.85
N TYR A 382 25.37 -6.46 4.93
CA TYR A 382 25.29 -7.65 4.10
C TYR A 382 25.32 -8.92 4.95
N ASN A 383 24.52 -9.93 4.61
CA ASN A 383 24.49 -11.23 5.29
C ASN A 383 25.64 -12.14 4.84
N GLN A 384 26.87 -11.65 4.99
CA GLN A 384 28.09 -12.36 4.64
C GLN A 384 29.26 -11.92 5.54
N ALA A 385 29.91 -12.86 6.21
CA ALA A 385 30.99 -12.55 7.16
C ALA A 385 32.17 -11.84 6.49
N ALA A 386 32.54 -12.25 5.26
CA ALA A 386 33.70 -11.72 4.54
C ALA A 386 33.61 -10.21 4.26
N GLN A 387 32.40 -9.68 4.06
CA GLN A 387 32.17 -8.26 3.70
C GLN A 387 32.14 -7.34 4.92
N ASN A 388 31.96 -7.92 6.09
CA ASN A 388 31.84 -7.20 7.36
C ASN A 388 33.14 -7.27 8.17
N GLY A 389 34.29 -7.32 7.48
CA GLY A 389 35.63 -7.28 8.09
C GLY A 389 35.99 -5.89 8.64
N ASN A 390 37.29 -5.65 8.83
CA ASN A 390 37.78 -4.36 9.34
C ASN A 390 37.61 -3.28 8.25
N GLY A 391 36.72 -2.30 8.48
CA GLY A 391 36.30 -1.32 7.47
C GLY A 391 35.10 -1.75 6.60
N GLY A 392 34.34 -2.77 7.03
CA GLY A 392 33.29 -3.43 6.26
C GLY A 392 32.34 -2.52 5.47
N TYR A 393 32.04 -2.97 4.26
CA TYR A 393 31.21 -2.25 3.29
C TYR A 393 29.74 -2.48 3.61
N ARG A 394 29.00 -1.42 3.94
CA ARG A 394 27.56 -1.52 4.22
C ARG A 394 26.75 -1.54 2.93
N PRO A 395 25.50 -2.02 2.96
CA PRO A 395 24.61 -1.96 1.80
C PRO A 395 24.55 -0.56 1.18
N VAL A 396 24.62 -0.52 -0.14
CA VAL A 396 24.60 0.72 -0.93
C VAL A 396 24.21 0.43 -2.37
N GLY A 397 23.50 1.35 -3.03
CA GLY A 397 23.03 1.23 -4.42
C GLY A 397 24.08 1.40 -5.52
N THR A 398 25.38 1.27 -5.22
CA THR A 398 26.44 1.30 -6.26
C THR A 398 26.47 -0.01 -7.04
N THR A 399 27.04 -0.02 -8.25
CA THR A 399 27.25 -1.25 -9.02
C THR A 399 27.92 -2.36 -8.21
N ASP A 400 28.94 -2.02 -7.42
CA ASP A 400 29.67 -2.98 -6.58
C ASP A 400 28.78 -3.53 -5.46
N GLY A 401 27.98 -2.66 -4.83
CA GLY A 401 27.02 -3.07 -3.80
C GLY A 401 25.91 -3.98 -4.34
N LEU A 402 25.34 -3.63 -5.48
CA LEU A 402 24.32 -4.45 -6.15
C LEU A 402 24.88 -5.79 -6.64
N ASN A 403 26.11 -5.82 -7.16
CA ASN A 403 26.79 -7.08 -7.50
C ASN A 403 27.06 -7.93 -6.26
N LEU A 404 27.40 -7.30 -5.13
CA LEU A 404 27.62 -8.02 -3.89
C LEU A 404 26.34 -8.72 -3.38
N ARG A 405 25.16 -8.10 -3.53
CA ARG A 405 23.88 -8.77 -3.23
C ARG A 405 23.71 -10.08 -3.99
N LYS A 406 24.05 -10.10 -5.28
CA LYS A 406 23.99 -11.31 -6.13
C LYS A 406 25.02 -12.36 -5.71
N THR A 407 26.25 -11.94 -5.40
CA THR A 407 27.28 -12.85 -4.86
C THR A 407 26.79 -13.53 -3.59
N ILE A 408 26.18 -12.77 -2.68
CA ILE A 408 25.60 -13.30 -1.45
C ILE A 408 24.46 -14.26 -1.76
N ALA A 409 23.55 -13.91 -2.68
CA ALA A 409 22.48 -14.82 -3.10
C ALA A 409 23.03 -16.16 -3.60
N GLY A 410 24.09 -16.13 -4.42
CA GLY A 410 24.75 -17.34 -4.93
C GLY A 410 25.38 -18.18 -3.83
N GLU A 411 26.01 -17.56 -2.84
CA GLU A 411 26.53 -18.26 -1.66
C GLU A 411 25.41 -18.88 -0.80
N GLN A 412 24.30 -18.16 -0.58
CA GLN A 412 23.15 -18.69 0.15
C GLN A 412 22.55 -19.90 -0.58
N ILE A 413 22.33 -19.79 -1.90
CA ILE A 413 21.87 -20.90 -2.74
C ILE A 413 22.86 -22.07 -2.67
N GLY A 414 24.16 -21.81 -2.81
CA GLY A 414 25.22 -22.81 -2.76
C GLY A 414 25.30 -23.56 -1.42
N SER A 415 25.02 -22.86 -0.32
CA SER A 415 25.08 -23.42 1.04
C SER A 415 23.93 -24.38 1.38
N VAL A 416 22.82 -24.32 0.62
CA VAL A 416 21.64 -25.17 0.86
C VAL A 416 21.86 -26.55 0.23
N PRO A 417 21.65 -27.66 0.96
CA PRO A 417 21.73 -29.01 0.41
C PRO A 417 20.78 -29.19 -0.77
N LEU A 418 21.11 -30.08 -1.72
CA LEU A 418 20.26 -30.35 -2.89
C LEU A 418 18.81 -30.66 -2.51
N SER A 419 18.56 -31.41 -1.44
CA SER A 419 17.21 -31.72 -0.98
C SER A 419 16.37 -30.51 -0.56
N GLY A 420 17.03 -29.40 -0.20
CA GLY A 420 16.37 -28.13 0.16
C GLY A 420 16.10 -27.20 -1.03
N LYS A 421 16.58 -27.55 -2.23
CA LYS A 421 16.46 -26.75 -3.47
C LYS A 421 16.21 -27.58 -4.73
N GLN A 422 15.80 -28.85 -4.55
CA GLN A 422 15.63 -29.83 -5.63
C GLN A 422 14.53 -29.46 -6.63
N ASN A 423 13.58 -28.62 -6.24
CA ASN A 423 12.52 -28.13 -7.12
C ASN A 423 12.89 -26.81 -7.81
N GLY A 424 13.95 -26.14 -7.34
CA GLY A 424 14.45 -24.89 -7.90
C GLY A 424 14.72 -23.82 -6.85
N THR A 425 15.21 -22.68 -7.36
CA THR A 425 15.64 -21.52 -6.60
C THR A 425 15.00 -20.24 -7.13
N LEU A 426 14.60 -19.36 -6.22
CA LEU A 426 14.00 -18.08 -6.55
C LEU A 426 14.77 -16.94 -5.89
N TYR A 427 14.86 -15.81 -6.58
CA TYR A 427 15.34 -14.55 -6.02
C TYR A 427 14.21 -13.51 -6.06
N ILE A 428 13.89 -12.92 -4.91
CA ILE A 428 12.84 -11.92 -4.76
C ILE A 428 13.43 -10.70 -4.05
N SER A 429 13.60 -9.59 -4.75
CA SER A 429 13.98 -8.32 -4.15
C SER A 429 12.74 -7.50 -3.80
N ILE A 430 12.70 -6.88 -2.62
CA ILE A 430 11.54 -6.15 -2.10
C ILE A 430 11.86 -4.67 -2.02
N HIS A 431 11.05 -3.85 -2.67
CA HIS A 431 11.22 -2.41 -2.79
C HIS A 431 9.89 -1.67 -2.68
N ALA A 432 9.92 -0.33 -2.62
CA ALA A 432 8.76 0.52 -2.80
C ALA A 432 9.06 1.70 -3.75
N ASP A 433 8.28 1.80 -4.82
CA ASP A 433 8.48 2.78 -5.88
C ASP A 433 8.09 4.20 -5.42
N ASN A 434 8.68 5.22 -6.01
CA ASN A 434 8.29 6.63 -5.82
C ASN A 434 8.16 7.36 -7.16
N THR A 435 7.93 6.62 -8.24
CA THR A 435 7.79 7.18 -9.59
C THR A 435 6.40 7.76 -9.76
N PRO A 436 6.26 9.08 -9.98
CA PRO A 436 4.95 9.73 -10.05
C PRO A 436 4.03 9.24 -11.18
N ASP A 437 4.62 8.68 -12.25
CA ASP A 437 3.94 8.29 -13.49
C ASP A 437 3.61 6.78 -13.55
N LEU A 438 4.04 5.99 -12.57
CA LEU A 438 3.69 4.58 -12.48
C LEU A 438 2.35 4.38 -11.74
N PRO A 439 1.57 3.32 -12.08
CA PRO A 439 0.32 3.02 -11.40
C PRO A 439 0.47 2.88 -9.88
N GLU A 440 -0.61 3.10 -9.13
CA GLU A 440 -0.65 2.87 -7.68
C GLU A 440 -0.48 1.40 -7.28
N GLY A 441 -0.69 0.46 -8.20
CA GLY A 441 -0.59 -0.98 -7.95
C GLY A 441 0.84 -1.49 -7.84
N THR A 442 1.01 -2.69 -7.29
CA THR A 442 2.32 -3.35 -7.17
C THR A 442 2.94 -3.59 -8.54
N ALA A 443 4.21 -3.24 -8.73
CA ALA A 443 4.96 -3.55 -9.94
C ALA A 443 5.92 -4.73 -9.69
N VAL A 444 5.96 -5.67 -10.64
CA VAL A 444 6.91 -6.79 -10.61
C VAL A 444 7.86 -6.65 -11.79
N LEU A 445 9.11 -6.35 -11.48
CA LEU A 445 10.19 -6.20 -12.43
C LEU A 445 10.92 -7.53 -12.57
N PHE A 446 11.26 -7.91 -13.80
CA PHE A 446 11.97 -9.16 -14.07
C PHE A 446 13.05 -8.95 -15.14
N ASP A 447 14.04 -9.85 -15.14
CA ASP A 447 15.05 -9.95 -16.21
C ASP A 447 15.65 -11.37 -16.25
N GLY A 448 16.54 -11.63 -17.22
CA GLY A 448 17.34 -12.87 -17.34
C GLY A 448 18.48 -12.72 -18.36
N GLU A 449 19.56 -13.49 -18.21
CA GLU A 449 20.74 -13.37 -19.11
C GLU A 449 20.41 -13.80 -20.54
N ASP A 450 19.65 -14.89 -20.68
CA ASP A 450 19.21 -15.43 -21.95
C ASP A 450 17.67 -15.47 -22.05
N ASP A 451 17.16 -15.81 -23.24
CA ASP A 451 15.73 -15.86 -23.50
C ASP A 451 15.00 -16.88 -22.61
N ALA A 452 15.66 -17.97 -22.21
CA ALA A 452 15.07 -19.01 -21.39
C ALA A 452 14.96 -18.58 -19.92
N GLU A 453 15.99 -17.96 -19.37
CA GLU A 453 15.96 -17.34 -18.04
C GLU A 453 14.95 -16.21 -17.98
N LYS A 454 14.97 -15.32 -18.97
CA LYS A 454 14.04 -14.20 -19.04
C LYS A 454 12.58 -14.68 -19.09
N GLU A 455 12.30 -15.73 -19.86
CA GLU A 455 10.95 -16.30 -19.92
C GLU A 455 10.55 -16.98 -18.60
N ARG A 456 11.48 -17.65 -17.91
CA ARG A 456 11.21 -18.19 -16.57
C ARG A 456 10.88 -17.09 -15.56
N SER A 457 11.69 -16.03 -15.50
CA SER A 457 11.46 -14.86 -14.64
C SER A 457 10.16 -14.13 -15.01
N ARG A 458 9.84 -14.01 -16.31
CA ARG A 458 8.56 -13.46 -16.79
C ARG A 458 7.37 -14.30 -16.35
N SER A 459 7.46 -15.62 -16.51
CA SER A 459 6.42 -16.57 -16.10
C SER A 459 6.19 -16.50 -14.60
N PHE A 460 7.27 -16.44 -13.81
CA PHE A 460 7.20 -16.25 -12.38
C PHE A 460 6.53 -14.91 -12.02
N ALA A 461 6.99 -13.79 -12.59
CA ALA A 461 6.39 -12.49 -12.37
C ALA A 461 4.88 -12.46 -12.71
N SER A 462 4.50 -13.07 -13.83
CA SER A 462 3.11 -13.16 -14.29
C SER A 462 2.22 -13.95 -13.33
N ALA A 463 2.76 -15.01 -12.72
CA ALA A 463 2.04 -15.83 -11.75
C ALA A 463 1.78 -15.12 -10.41
N LEU A 464 2.58 -14.10 -10.06
CA LEU A 464 2.35 -13.30 -8.86
C LEU A 464 1.16 -12.34 -9.02
N VAL A 465 1.00 -11.72 -10.20
CA VAL A 465 0.06 -10.61 -10.44
C VAL A 465 -1.36 -10.84 -9.91
N PRO A 466 -2.01 -12.01 -10.10
CA PRO A 466 -3.38 -12.23 -9.61
C PRO A 466 -3.54 -12.08 -8.09
N TYR A 467 -2.45 -12.22 -7.34
CA TYR A 467 -2.44 -12.17 -5.87
C TYR A 467 -2.10 -10.77 -5.35
N LEU A 468 -1.41 -9.93 -6.12
CA LEU A 468 -0.87 -8.65 -5.65
C LEU A 468 -1.93 -7.54 -5.59
N GLY A 469 -3.07 -7.74 -6.25
CA GLY A 469 -4.22 -6.84 -6.22
C GLY A 469 -4.48 -6.12 -7.55
N ASN A 470 -5.55 -5.34 -7.61
CA ASN A 470 -5.94 -4.64 -8.84
C ASN A 470 -4.91 -3.56 -9.22
N GLY A 471 -4.61 -3.48 -10.52
CA GLY A 471 -3.66 -2.50 -11.05
C GLY A 471 -2.20 -2.92 -10.94
N SER A 472 -1.91 -4.15 -10.50
CA SER A 472 -0.55 -4.69 -10.53
C SER A 472 -0.06 -4.91 -11.95
N ILE A 473 1.20 -4.61 -12.19
CA ILE A 473 1.84 -4.66 -13.51
C ILE A 473 3.10 -5.52 -13.46
N ILE A 474 3.49 -6.06 -14.62
CA ILE A 474 4.80 -6.66 -14.83
C ILE A 474 5.57 -5.83 -15.86
N HIS A 475 6.87 -5.67 -15.66
CA HIS A 475 7.72 -4.95 -16.59
C HIS A 475 9.07 -5.64 -16.72
N ASN A 476 9.53 -5.84 -17.95
CA ASN A 476 10.90 -6.29 -18.18
C ASN A 476 11.83 -5.09 -17.97
N GLN A 477 12.72 -5.17 -16.98
CA GLN A 477 13.61 -4.07 -16.66
C GLN A 477 15.00 -4.61 -16.31
N PRO A 478 16.04 -4.26 -17.09
CA PRO A 478 17.40 -4.71 -16.82
C PRO A 478 17.96 -3.97 -15.61
N LEU A 479 17.73 -4.57 -14.44
CA LEU A 479 18.21 -4.08 -13.16
C LEU A 479 19.43 -4.88 -12.75
N ARG A 480 20.46 -4.21 -12.23
CA ARG A 480 21.73 -4.85 -11.89
C ARG A 480 21.59 -6.03 -10.92
N VAL A 481 20.60 -6.00 -10.03
CA VAL A 481 20.29 -7.08 -9.07
C VAL A 481 19.56 -8.28 -9.71
N LEU A 482 18.93 -8.10 -10.86
CA LEU A 482 18.22 -9.13 -11.62
C LEU A 482 19.09 -9.72 -12.74
N GLU A 483 19.93 -8.91 -13.37
CA GLU A 483 20.90 -9.37 -14.38
C GLU A 483 21.89 -10.36 -13.76
N HIS A 484 22.20 -11.46 -14.45
CA HIS A 484 23.17 -12.45 -13.99
C HIS A 484 22.90 -12.94 -12.55
N ASN A 485 21.63 -13.18 -12.23
CA ASN A 485 21.22 -13.63 -10.93
C ASN A 485 21.44 -15.15 -10.80
N PRO A 486 21.98 -15.66 -9.69
CA PRO A 486 22.28 -17.09 -9.52
C PRO A 486 21.06 -17.99 -9.27
N ALA A 487 19.84 -17.42 -9.17
CA ALA A 487 18.61 -18.19 -9.01
C ALA A 487 17.99 -18.60 -10.37
N ASP A 488 17.17 -19.64 -10.38
CA ASP A 488 16.52 -20.13 -11.61
C ASP A 488 15.51 -19.14 -12.21
N ALA A 489 14.93 -18.29 -11.36
CA ALA A 489 14.10 -17.13 -11.72
C ALA A 489 14.28 -15.99 -10.70
N ALA A 490 14.28 -14.75 -11.18
CA ALA A 490 14.52 -13.56 -10.37
C ALA A 490 13.51 -12.45 -10.66
N VAL A 491 12.97 -11.85 -9.60
CA VAL A 491 12.07 -10.69 -9.68
C VAL A 491 12.41 -9.65 -8.62
N LEU A 492 12.07 -8.40 -8.91
CA LEU A 492 12.01 -7.31 -7.94
C LEU A 492 10.56 -6.84 -7.84
N ILE A 493 10.05 -6.73 -6.62
CA ILE A 493 8.66 -6.35 -6.35
C ILE A 493 8.64 -4.99 -5.68
N GLU A 494 8.11 -4.01 -6.39
CA GLU A 494 7.75 -2.70 -5.87
C GLU A 494 6.40 -2.82 -5.18
N VAL A 495 6.40 -3.15 -3.88
CA VAL A 495 5.18 -3.59 -3.19
C VAL A 495 4.09 -2.52 -3.21
N ARG A 496 4.50 -1.25 -3.21
CA ARG A 496 3.65 -0.06 -3.25
C ARG A 496 4.39 1.07 -3.93
N ASN A 497 3.67 1.96 -4.60
CA ASN A 497 4.21 3.23 -5.06
C ASN A 497 3.96 4.34 -4.02
N ILE A 498 4.95 4.63 -3.18
CA ILE A 498 4.90 5.59 -2.06
C ILE A 498 4.90 7.06 -2.49
N HIS A 499 4.99 7.35 -3.79
CA HIS A 499 4.60 8.67 -4.32
C HIS A 499 3.16 9.02 -3.93
N TYR A 500 2.28 8.01 -3.88
CA TYR A 500 0.88 8.19 -3.53
C TYR A 500 0.67 8.08 -2.02
N THR A 501 -0.01 9.09 -1.44
CA THR A 501 -0.25 9.17 0.01
C THR A 501 -0.88 7.91 0.60
N ARG A 502 -1.86 7.30 -0.09
CA ARG A 502 -2.50 6.06 0.37
C ARG A 502 -1.50 4.90 0.48
N ASN A 503 -0.59 4.77 -0.47
CA ASN A 503 0.43 3.74 -0.49
C ASN A 503 1.53 3.99 0.54
N ALA A 504 1.97 5.24 0.69
CA ALA A 504 2.85 5.67 1.76
C ALA A 504 2.24 5.33 3.14
N TRP A 505 0.96 5.63 3.37
CA TRP A 505 0.26 5.27 4.60
C TRP A 505 0.13 3.77 4.79
N ALA A 506 -0.19 3.06 3.71
CA ALA A 506 -0.36 1.63 3.76
C ALA A 506 0.96 0.90 4.06
N LEU A 507 2.08 1.37 3.49
CA LEU A 507 3.41 0.86 3.79
C LEU A 507 3.76 1.03 5.28
N ARG A 508 3.24 2.06 5.95
CA ARG A 508 3.42 2.27 7.39
C ARG A 508 2.57 1.35 8.27
N SER A 509 1.51 0.76 7.74
CA SER A 509 0.67 -0.18 8.47
C SER A 509 1.29 -1.57 8.50
N ALA A 510 1.57 -2.08 9.69
CA ALA A 510 2.09 -3.43 9.89
C ALA A 510 1.19 -4.53 9.31
N ASN A 511 -0.14 -4.35 9.40
CA ASN A 511 -1.07 -5.33 8.84
C ASN A 511 -1.08 -5.29 7.32
N LEU A 512 -0.91 -4.12 6.71
CA LEU A 512 -0.87 -4.03 5.26
C LEU A 512 0.48 -4.54 4.72
N ARG A 513 1.59 -4.33 5.45
CA ARG A 513 2.85 -5.03 5.16
C ARG A 513 2.75 -6.55 5.32
N GLU A 514 1.97 -7.03 6.30
CA GLU A 514 1.66 -8.45 6.42
C GLU A 514 0.86 -8.96 5.22
N GLN A 515 -0.17 -8.21 4.78
CA GLN A 515 -0.95 -8.57 3.61
C GLN A 515 -0.10 -8.55 2.34
N ASP A 516 0.79 -7.59 2.16
CA ASP A 516 1.71 -7.53 1.03
C ASP A 516 2.59 -8.78 0.99
N ALA A 517 3.17 -9.17 2.14
CA ALA A 517 3.95 -10.41 2.25
C ALA A 517 3.14 -11.69 2.00
N LEU A 518 1.90 -11.77 2.51
CA LEU A 518 1.01 -12.90 2.28
C LEU A 518 0.65 -13.05 0.80
N ARG A 519 0.28 -11.95 0.14
CA ARG A 519 -0.06 -11.93 -1.30
C ARG A 519 1.11 -12.40 -2.16
N ILE A 520 2.33 -11.93 -1.85
CA ILE A 520 3.54 -12.40 -2.53
C ILE A 520 3.73 -13.90 -2.28
N ALA A 521 3.60 -14.37 -1.04
CA ALA A 521 3.75 -15.79 -0.72
C ALA A 521 2.71 -16.67 -1.42
N ASP A 522 1.46 -16.24 -1.51
CA ASP A 522 0.39 -16.95 -2.22
C ASP A 522 0.70 -17.07 -3.72
N GLY A 523 1.21 -15.99 -4.34
CA GLY A 523 1.68 -16.02 -5.72
C GLY A 523 2.86 -16.98 -5.92
N VAL A 524 3.80 -17.01 -4.98
CA VAL A 524 4.95 -17.95 -5.02
C VAL A 524 4.47 -19.39 -4.90
N VAL A 525 3.54 -19.69 -3.99
CA VAL A 525 2.93 -21.01 -3.85
C VAL A 525 2.20 -21.42 -5.12
N ALA A 526 1.44 -20.53 -5.72
CA ALA A 526 0.71 -20.80 -6.96
C ALA A 526 1.65 -21.13 -8.12
N TRP A 527 2.75 -20.37 -8.25
CA TRP A 527 3.75 -20.64 -9.28
C TRP A 527 4.49 -21.96 -9.03
N ALA A 528 4.91 -22.22 -7.79
CA ALA A 528 5.60 -23.45 -7.39
C ALA A 528 4.73 -24.71 -7.49
N ASN A 529 3.41 -24.60 -7.42
CA ASN A 529 2.50 -25.72 -7.67
C ASN A 529 2.30 -26.01 -9.16
N SER A 530 2.67 -25.07 -10.03
CA SER A 530 2.49 -25.14 -11.48
C SER A 530 3.77 -25.52 -12.23
N ASN A 531 4.91 -25.65 -11.54
CA ASN A 531 6.25 -25.96 -12.06
C ASN A 531 6.92 -26.98 -11.15
#